data_AF-A0A0D8ZR13-F1
#
_entry.id   AF-A0A0D8ZR13-F1
#
_cell.length_a   1.000
_cell.length_b   1.000
_cell.length_c   1.000
_cell.angle_alpha   90.00
_cell.angle_beta   90.00
_cell.angle_gamma   90.00
#
_symmetry.space_group_name_H-M   'P 1'
#
loop_
_entity.id
_entity.type
_entity.pdbx_description
1 polymer ?
#
loop_
_entity_poly.entity_id
_entity_poly.type
_entity_poly.pdbx_seq_one_letter_code
_entity_poly.pdbx_strand_id
1 'polypeptide(L)'
;MSRFTWRRFREVLGRVHNVHVKRAIREANKGVDDARLLVNNKRNLILENCLIDKDDTAQIILLKELLFWIDLGHLNKNNLGSVSLPESWTAKRTTNIPQLVISYRNPRSKRTDPNYQLTIPHYKGTRKPTAVPYTKGNTTGTLILKDNSKFVVNAVSETEVEKLVNHYKKYISTKFLTNDLRMTERKGKRIKVVKYTPIRADYYPKGQDVPYPEWRHRY
;
A
#
# COMPACT_ATOMS: atom_id res chain seq x y z
N MET A 1 -35.07 -20.10 5.43
CA MET A 1 -36.04 -19.21 4.76
C MET A 1 -37.21 -20.08 4.29
N SER A 2 -38.46 -19.72 4.58
CA SER A 2 -39.62 -20.51 4.13
C SER A 2 -39.82 -20.37 2.60
N ARG A 3 -40.37 -21.39 1.92
CA ARG A 3 -40.67 -21.30 0.48
C ARG A 3 -41.52 -20.07 0.12
N PHE A 4 -42.44 -19.70 1.02
CA PHE A 4 -43.29 -18.52 0.90
C PHE A 4 -42.51 -17.20 1.01
N THR A 5 -41.54 -17.11 1.93
CA THR A 5 -40.69 -15.91 2.08
C THR A 5 -39.74 -15.74 0.89
N TRP A 6 -39.19 -16.83 0.35
CA TRP A 6 -38.40 -16.79 -0.88
C TRP A 6 -39.20 -16.29 -2.09
N ARG A 7 -40.42 -16.79 -2.30
CA ARG A 7 -41.27 -16.38 -3.42
C ARG A 7 -41.56 -14.88 -3.41
N ARG A 8 -41.93 -14.34 -2.24
CA ARG A 8 -42.18 -12.89 -2.07
C ARG A 8 -40.92 -12.06 -2.28
N PHE A 9 -39.78 -12.51 -1.73
CA PHE A 9 -38.51 -11.83 -1.90
C PHE A 9 -38.11 -11.76 -3.38
N ARG A 10 -38.19 -12.88 -4.10
CA ARG A 10 -37.93 -12.94 -5.55
C ARG A 10 -38.83 -12.01 -6.36
N GLU A 11 -40.11 -11.93 -6.04
CA GLU A 11 -41.04 -11.03 -6.74
C GLU A 11 -40.65 -9.55 -6.58
N VAL A 12 -40.27 -9.14 -5.36
CA VAL A 12 -39.80 -7.77 -5.10
C VAL A 12 -38.48 -7.53 -5.82
N LEU A 13 -37.53 -8.44 -5.68
CA LEU A 13 -36.20 -8.34 -6.28
C LEU A 13 -36.28 -8.26 -7.81
N GLY A 14 -37.03 -9.17 -8.43
CA GLY A 14 -37.25 -9.18 -9.87
C GLY A 14 -37.91 -7.90 -10.38
N ARG A 15 -38.85 -7.31 -9.65
CA ARG A 15 -39.44 -6.01 -10.02
C ARG A 15 -38.39 -4.89 -10.00
N VAL A 16 -37.64 -4.76 -8.92
CA VAL A 16 -36.66 -3.68 -8.75
C VAL A 16 -35.52 -3.83 -9.75
N HIS A 17 -34.88 -5.01 -9.79
CA HIS A 17 -33.75 -5.29 -10.69
C HIS A 17 -34.12 -5.14 -12.16
N ASN A 18 -35.25 -5.70 -12.60
CA ASN A 18 -35.65 -5.62 -14.01
C ASN A 18 -35.96 -4.17 -14.44
N VAL A 19 -36.42 -3.31 -13.53
CA VAL A 19 -36.59 -1.87 -13.80
C VAL A 19 -35.23 -1.22 -14.06
N HIS A 20 -34.22 -1.54 -13.26
CA HIS A 20 -32.86 -1.03 -13.45
C HIS A 20 -32.22 -1.53 -14.75
N VAL A 21 -32.32 -2.82 -15.05
CA VAL A 21 -31.83 -3.41 -16.31
C VAL A 21 -32.49 -2.75 -17.52
N LYS A 22 -33.83 -2.63 -17.53
CA LYS A 22 -34.57 -1.97 -18.62
C LYS A 22 -34.24 -0.48 -18.75
N ARG A 23 -33.90 0.18 -17.64
CA ARG A 23 -33.42 1.56 -17.68
C ARG A 23 -32.04 1.65 -18.31
N ALA A 24 -31.11 0.77 -17.93
CA ALA A 24 -29.77 0.72 -18.51
C ALA A 24 -29.80 0.44 -20.03
N ILE A 25 -30.66 -0.49 -20.48
CA ILE A 25 -30.88 -0.75 -21.91
C ILE A 25 -31.39 0.52 -22.63
N ARG A 26 -32.39 1.22 -22.05
CA ARG A 26 -32.91 2.47 -22.62
C ARG A 26 -31.85 3.57 -22.69
N GLU A 27 -31.02 3.69 -21.66
CA GLU A 27 -29.92 4.67 -21.62
C GLU A 27 -28.82 4.33 -22.63
N ALA A 28 -28.44 3.04 -22.77
CA ALA A 28 -27.46 2.58 -23.76
C ALA A 28 -27.91 2.82 -25.21
N ASN A 29 -29.22 2.88 -25.43
CA ASN A 29 -29.84 3.06 -26.74
C ASN A 29 -30.24 4.51 -27.06
N LYS A 30 -29.98 5.44 -26.14
CA LYS A 30 -30.35 6.84 -26.31
C LYS A 30 -29.53 7.47 -27.45
N GLY A 31 -30.21 7.93 -28.51
CA GLY A 31 -29.57 8.57 -29.67
C GLY A 31 -29.18 7.63 -30.81
N VAL A 32 -29.67 6.38 -30.81
CA VAL A 32 -29.54 5.45 -31.94
C VAL A 32 -30.88 5.42 -32.70
N ASP A 33 -30.92 6.01 -33.89
CA ASP A 33 -32.15 6.14 -34.69
C ASP A 33 -32.49 4.89 -35.51
N ASP A 34 -31.54 3.97 -35.72
CA ASP A 34 -31.75 2.73 -36.47
C ASP A 34 -32.14 1.56 -35.55
N ALA A 35 -33.39 1.13 -35.67
CA ALA A 35 -33.95 0.01 -34.93
C ALA A 35 -33.20 -1.33 -35.14
N ARG A 36 -32.52 -1.52 -36.28
CA ARG A 36 -31.75 -2.75 -36.55
C ARG A 36 -30.43 -2.79 -35.76
N LEU A 37 -29.86 -1.62 -35.45
CA LEU A 37 -28.65 -1.51 -34.63
C LEU A 37 -28.95 -1.70 -33.13
N LEU A 38 -30.18 -1.36 -32.69
CA LEU A 38 -30.65 -1.54 -31.32
C LEU A 38 -30.74 -3.02 -30.91
N VAL A 39 -31.21 -3.88 -31.81
CA VAL A 39 -31.44 -5.32 -31.55
C VAL A 39 -30.14 -6.14 -31.57
N ASN A 40 -29.12 -5.70 -32.33
CA ASN A 40 -27.86 -6.43 -32.49
C ASN A 40 -26.72 -5.90 -31.61
N ASN A 41 -26.99 -4.95 -30.72
CA ASN A 41 -25.97 -4.47 -29.78
C ASN A 41 -25.67 -5.58 -28.77
N LYS A 42 -24.43 -6.12 -28.81
CA LYS A 42 -23.94 -7.16 -27.90
C LYS A 42 -24.22 -6.84 -26.43
N ARG A 43 -24.18 -5.56 -26.05
CA ARG A 43 -24.48 -5.11 -24.69
C ARG A 43 -25.95 -5.28 -24.32
N ASN A 44 -26.87 -4.99 -25.24
CA ASN A 44 -28.30 -5.17 -25.00
C ASN A 44 -28.65 -6.64 -24.81
N LEU A 45 -28.07 -7.53 -25.63
CA LEU A 45 -28.25 -8.97 -25.49
C LEU A 45 -27.77 -9.47 -24.12
N ILE A 46 -26.64 -8.96 -23.62
CA ILE A 46 -26.13 -9.31 -22.28
C ILE A 46 -27.07 -8.80 -21.18
N LEU A 47 -27.54 -7.55 -21.29
CA LEU A 47 -28.46 -6.96 -20.31
C LEU A 47 -29.83 -7.65 -20.31
N GLU A 48 -30.35 -8.05 -21.47
CA GLU A 48 -31.58 -8.83 -21.58
C GLU A 48 -31.47 -10.18 -20.88
N ASN A 49 -30.32 -10.85 -21.01
CA ASN A 49 -30.02 -12.08 -20.25
C ASN A 49 -29.88 -11.85 -18.73
N CYS A 50 -29.76 -10.59 -18.27
CA CYS A 50 -29.74 -10.25 -16.85
C CYS A 50 -31.15 -10.02 -16.27
N LEU A 51 -32.22 -10.08 -17.07
CA LEU A 51 -33.59 -9.99 -16.55
C LEU A 51 -33.94 -11.23 -15.73
N ILE A 52 -34.52 -11.03 -14.55
CA ILE A 52 -34.96 -12.11 -13.66
C ILE A 52 -36.33 -12.63 -14.12
N ASP A 53 -36.40 -13.94 -14.33
CA ASP A 53 -37.60 -14.68 -14.72
C ASP A 53 -38.24 -15.42 -13.54
N LYS A 54 -39.48 -15.84 -13.73
CA LYS A 54 -40.26 -16.56 -12.70
C LYS A 54 -39.71 -17.95 -12.40
N ASP A 55 -38.94 -18.52 -13.32
CA ASP A 55 -38.38 -19.87 -13.20
C ASP A 55 -36.91 -19.86 -12.76
N ASP A 56 -36.32 -18.68 -12.58
CA ASP A 56 -34.95 -18.57 -12.10
C ASP A 56 -34.80 -19.10 -10.67
N THR A 57 -33.74 -19.87 -10.47
CA THR A 57 -33.28 -20.30 -9.15
C THR A 57 -32.57 -19.14 -8.44
N ALA A 58 -32.42 -19.24 -7.12
CA ALA A 58 -31.69 -18.23 -6.33
C ALA A 58 -30.27 -17.98 -6.84
N GLN A 59 -29.59 -19.03 -7.30
CA GLN A 59 -28.23 -18.96 -7.83
C GLN A 59 -28.19 -18.18 -9.15
N ILE A 60 -29.15 -18.42 -10.04
CA ILE A 60 -29.26 -17.70 -11.32
C ILE A 60 -29.54 -16.23 -11.08
N ILE A 61 -30.43 -15.91 -10.13
CA ILE A 61 -30.75 -14.52 -9.77
C ILE A 61 -29.49 -13.79 -9.27
N LEU A 62 -28.76 -14.39 -8.34
CA LEU A 62 -27.51 -13.80 -7.84
C LEU A 62 -26.47 -13.59 -8.95
N LEU A 63 -26.38 -14.53 -9.90
CA LEU A 63 -25.49 -14.40 -11.04
C LEU A 63 -25.91 -13.25 -11.97
N LYS A 64 -27.21 -13.12 -12.27
CA LYS A 64 -27.77 -12.04 -13.08
C LYS A 64 -27.55 -10.67 -12.42
N GLU A 65 -27.72 -10.57 -11.11
CA GLU A 65 -27.42 -9.34 -10.35
C GLU A 65 -25.94 -8.99 -10.38
N LEU A 66 -25.07 -9.97 -10.16
CA LEU A 66 -23.62 -9.78 -10.19
C LEU A 66 -23.16 -9.31 -11.57
N LEU A 67 -23.61 -9.98 -12.65
CA LEU A 67 -23.26 -9.61 -14.02
C LEU A 67 -23.73 -8.19 -14.36
N PHE A 68 -24.93 -7.82 -13.94
CA PHE A 68 -25.43 -6.46 -14.11
C PHE A 68 -24.58 -5.42 -13.36
N TRP A 69 -24.17 -5.71 -12.13
CA TRP A 69 -23.27 -4.84 -11.37
C TRP A 69 -21.87 -4.70 -12.00
N ILE A 70 -21.36 -5.76 -12.63
CA ILE A 70 -20.12 -5.71 -13.41
C ILE A 70 -20.28 -4.79 -14.62
N ASP A 71 -21.38 -4.90 -15.39
CA ASP A 71 -21.64 -4.05 -16.56
C ASP A 71 -21.77 -2.57 -16.17
N LEU A 72 -22.42 -2.27 -15.04
CA LEU A 72 -22.48 -0.92 -14.49
C LEU A 72 -21.11 -0.39 -14.01
N GLY A 73 -20.07 -1.23 -14.01
CA GLY A 73 -18.73 -0.83 -13.59
C GLY A 73 -18.58 -0.67 -12.07
N HIS A 74 -19.53 -1.18 -11.28
CA HIS A 74 -19.43 -1.15 -9.81
C HIS A 74 -18.32 -2.07 -9.27
N LEU A 75 -17.95 -3.09 -10.05
CA LEU A 75 -16.86 -4.01 -9.72
C LEU A 75 -15.57 -3.73 -10.49
N ASN A 76 -15.57 -2.70 -11.35
CA ASN A 76 -14.37 -2.33 -12.08
C ASN A 76 -13.38 -1.65 -11.12
N LYS A 77 -12.21 -2.26 -10.92
CA LYS A 77 -11.06 -1.65 -10.21
C LYS A 77 -10.65 -0.29 -10.78
N ASN A 78 -11.15 0.06 -11.97
CA ASN A 78 -10.88 1.30 -12.68
C ASN A 78 -11.82 2.47 -12.26
N ASN A 79 -12.81 2.23 -11.39
CA ASN A 79 -13.51 3.30 -10.65
C ASN A 79 -12.77 3.70 -9.35
N LEU A 80 -11.51 3.28 -9.19
CA LEU A 80 -10.51 4.19 -8.61
C LEU A 80 -10.27 5.27 -9.66
N GLY A 81 -11.21 6.21 -9.80
CA GLY A 81 -11.03 7.37 -10.66
C GLY A 81 -9.65 7.92 -10.36
N SER A 82 -8.79 8.00 -11.37
CA SER A 82 -7.35 8.23 -11.28
C SER A 82 -7.04 9.17 -10.13
N VAL A 83 -6.83 8.60 -8.93
CA VAL A 83 -6.54 9.40 -7.77
C VAL A 83 -5.12 9.79 -8.08
N SER A 84 -4.90 11.07 -8.35
CA SER A 84 -3.59 11.69 -8.31
C SER A 84 -3.10 11.59 -6.87
N LEU A 85 -2.82 10.36 -6.43
CA LEU A 85 -2.14 10.08 -5.20
C LEU A 85 -0.79 10.75 -5.38
N PRO A 86 -0.38 11.61 -4.44
CA PRO A 86 0.98 12.11 -4.43
C PRO A 86 1.94 10.92 -4.61
N GLU A 87 2.98 11.09 -5.42
CA GLU A 87 3.97 10.03 -5.66
C GLU A 87 4.53 9.45 -4.34
N SER A 88 4.55 10.27 -3.26
CA SER A 88 4.93 9.85 -1.91
C SER A 88 4.03 8.79 -1.26
N TRP A 89 2.79 8.64 -1.75
CA TRP A 89 1.80 7.65 -1.28
C TRP A 89 1.80 6.37 -2.12
N THR A 90 2.44 6.41 -3.29
CA THR A 90 2.62 5.22 -4.12
C THR A 90 3.76 4.37 -3.55
N ALA A 91 3.59 3.05 -3.50
CA ALA A 91 4.64 2.13 -3.09
C ALA A 91 5.88 2.36 -3.96
N LYS A 92 6.98 2.82 -3.34
CA LYS A 92 8.21 3.12 -4.09
C LYS A 92 8.81 1.80 -4.55
N ARG A 93 9.27 1.70 -5.80
CA ARG A 93 9.93 0.48 -6.31
C ARG A 93 11.09 -0.02 -5.44
N THR A 94 11.68 0.85 -4.63
CA THR A 94 12.77 0.55 -3.69
C THR A 94 12.31 -0.02 -2.33
N THR A 95 11.02 -0.22 -2.09
CA THR A 95 10.52 -0.70 -0.78
C THR A 95 10.55 -2.22 -0.61
N ASN A 96 10.76 -2.97 -1.69
CA ASN A 96 10.75 -4.44 -1.70
C ASN A 96 12.17 -5.02 -1.66
N ILE A 97 13.04 -4.37 -0.89
CA ILE A 97 14.43 -4.79 -0.68
C ILE A 97 14.64 -5.31 0.75
N PRO A 98 15.61 -6.21 0.99
CA PRO A 98 15.96 -6.64 2.33
C PRO A 98 16.35 -5.45 3.19
N GLN A 99 15.68 -5.24 4.32
CA GLN A 99 15.92 -4.09 5.19
C GLN A 99 15.97 -4.50 6.66
N LEU A 100 16.93 -3.94 7.39
CA LEU A 100 16.98 -4.00 8.85
C LEU A 100 16.45 -2.69 9.42
N VAL A 101 15.45 -2.77 10.30
CA VAL A 101 14.90 -1.62 11.01
C VAL A 101 15.39 -1.68 12.45
N ILE A 102 16.18 -0.68 12.86
CA ILE A 102 16.63 -0.52 14.24
C ILE A 102 15.74 0.51 14.92
N SER A 103 15.01 0.07 15.93
CA SER A 103 14.19 0.92 16.78
C SER A 103 15.02 1.51 17.90
N TYR A 104 14.87 2.82 18.11
CA TYR A 104 15.53 3.59 19.15
C TYR A 104 14.53 4.22 20.11
N ARG A 105 14.96 4.40 21.35
CA ARG A 105 14.21 5.07 22.41
C ARG A 105 14.99 6.24 22.97
N ASN A 106 14.28 7.29 23.35
CA ASN A 106 14.81 8.35 24.18
C ASN A 106 14.73 7.89 25.65
N PRO A 107 15.86 7.71 26.35
CA PRO A 107 15.86 7.25 27.74
C PRO A 107 15.16 8.22 28.70
N ARG A 108 15.02 9.51 28.33
CA ARG A 108 14.30 10.51 29.13
C ARG A 108 12.79 10.50 28.91
N SER A 109 12.28 9.72 27.95
CA SER A 109 10.85 9.64 27.69
C SER A 109 10.21 8.63 28.64
N LYS A 110 9.10 9.01 29.30
CA LYS A 110 8.28 8.09 30.10
C LYS A 110 7.54 7.04 29.24
N ARG A 111 7.48 7.24 27.91
CA ARG A 111 6.84 6.30 26.98
C ARG A 111 7.75 5.11 26.70
N THR A 112 7.17 3.92 26.74
CA THR A 112 7.84 2.64 26.42
C THR A 112 8.06 2.46 24.92
N ASP A 113 7.30 3.15 24.09
CA ASP A 113 7.32 2.97 22.63
C ASP A 113 8.59 3.54 21.97
N PRO A 114 9.06 2.90 20.87
CA PRO A 114 10.14 3.44 20.07
C PRO A 114 9.73 4.78 19.46
N ASN A 115 10.54 5.81 19.70
CA ASN A 115 10.28 7.17 19.20
C ASN A 115 10.98 7.44 17.86
N TYR A 116 11.85 6.53 17.45
CA TYR A 116 12.62 6.69 16.22
C TYR A 116 13.06 5.35 15.64
N GLN A 117 13.12 5.27 14.32
CA GLN A 117 13.57 4.10 13.60
C GLN A 117 14.65 4.50 12.59
N LEU A 118 15.68 3.68 12.49
CA LEU A 118 16.73 3.77 11.48
C LEU A 118 16.63 2.54 10.57
N THR A 119 16.51 2.76 9.27
CA THR A 119 16.37 1.68 8.28
C THR A 119 17.66 1.51 7.51
N ILE A 120 18.19 0.29 7.49
CA ILE A 120 19.39 -0.10 6.75
C ILE A 120 18.98 -0.96 5.55
N PRO A 121 19.08 -0.43 4.32
CA PRO A 121 18.75 -1.19 3.10
C PRO A 121 19.83 -2.23 2.77
N HIS A 122 19.47 -3.24 2.00
CA HIS A 122 20.35 -4.34 1.55
C HIS A 122 21.15 -4.98 2.68
N TYR A 123 20.48 -5.24 3.80
CA TYR A 123 21.13 -5.75 5.00
C TYR A 123 21.74 -7.15 4.77
N LYS A 124 23.04 -7.29 5.08
CA LYS A 124 23.84 -8.53 4.95
C LYS A 124 24.44 -9.03 6.28
N GLY A 125 23.99 -8.49 7.42
CA GLY A 125 24.56 -8.81 8.73
C GLY A 125 23.94 -10.04 9.40
N THR A 126 24.35 -10.30 10.65
CA THR A 126 23.87 -11.42 11.46
C THR A 126 22.60 -11.07 12.23
N ARG A 127 21.99 -12.05 12.90
CA ARG A 127 20.84 -11.83 13.80
C ARG A 127 21.16 -10.99 15.05
N LYS A 128 22.43 -10.65 15.28
CA LYS A 128 22.89 -9.84 16.43
C LYS A 128 23.66 -8.61 15.93
N PRO A 129 23.01 -7.69 15.20
CA PRO A 129 23.67 -6.44 14.79
C PRO A 129 24.14 -5.68 16.03
N THR A 130 25.32 -5.07 15.98
CA THR A 130 25.75 -4.09 16.98
C THR A 130 25.20 -2.72 16.56
N ALA A 131 24.24 -2.18 17.31
CA ALA A 131 23.79 -0.80 17.16
C ALA A 131 24.48 0.11 18.18
N VAL A 132 24.76 1.34 17.77
CA VAL A 132 25.39 2.35 18.63
C VAL A 132 24.36 3.41 19.05
N PRO A 133 24.37 3.85 20.33
CA PRO A 133 23.58 5.00 20.75
C PRO A 133 24.16 6.27 20.11
N TYR A 134 23.30 7.24 19.80
CA TYR A 134 23.73 8.49 19.18
C TYR A 134 22.73 9.62 19.46
N THR A 135 23.10 10.85 19.11
CA THR A 135 22.29 12.04 19.33
C THR A 135 21.63 12.48 18.03
N LYS A 136 20.29 12.50 17.99
CA LYS A 136 19.55 13.00 16.84
C LYS A 136 19.54 14.53 16.85
N GLY A 137 19.77 15.15 15.70
CA GLY A 137 19.72 16.59 15.52
C GLY A 137 19.29 17.02 14.12
N ASN A 138 19.77 18.19 13.67
CA ASN A 138 19.33 18.84 12.43
C ASN A 138 20.10 18.41 11.18
N THR A 139 21.25 17.77 11.35
CA THR A 139 22.09 17.34 10.23
C THR A 139 21.57 16.01 9.71
N THR A 140 21.26 15.95 8.42
CA THR A 140 20.82 14.74 7.73
C THR A 140 21.94 14.24 6.83
N GLY A 141 22.34 12.98 7.00
CA GLY A 141 23.17 12.25 6.06
C GLY A 141 22.34 11.30 5.22
N THR A 142 22.54 11.33 3.91
CA THR A 142 21.91 10.39 2.97
C THR A 142 22.99 9.71 2.17
N LEU A 143 23.21 8.42 2.42
CA LEU A 143 24.04 7.56 1.57
C LEU A 143 23.16 6.95 0.47
N ILE A 144 23.45 7.29 -0.79
CA ILE A 144 22.68 6.85 -1.96
C ILE A 144 23.33 5.62 -2.58
N LEU A 145 22.68 4.47 -2.52
CA LEU A 145 23.19 3.19 -3.04
C LEU A 145 23.03 3.09 -4.57
N LYS A 146 23.69 2.10 -5.20
CA LYS A 146 23.70 1.94 -6.67
C LYS A 146 22.32 1.78 -7.31
N ASP A 147 21.37 1.21 -6.57
CA ASP A 147 19.98 1.00 -7.01
C ASP A 147 19.05 2.17 -6.62
N ASN A 148 19.62 3.32 -6.23
CA ASN A 148 18.92 4.49 -5.70
C ASN A 148 18.18 4.26 -4.38
N SER A 149 18.35 3.11 -3.72
CA SER A 149 17.95 2.97 -2.32
C SER A 149 18.82 3.87 -1.44
N LYS A 150 18.27 4.32 -0.31
CA LYS A 150 18.89 5.37 0.52
C LYS A 150 19.01 4.90 1.96
N PHE A 151 20.22 5.01 2.52
CA PHE A 151 20.43 4.96 3.97
C PHE A 151 20.42 6.40 4.50
N VAL A 152 19.42 6.74 5.31
CA VAL A 152 19.21 8.10 5.83
C VAL A 152 19.38 8.10 7.34
N VAL A 153 20.20 9.01 7.85
CA VAL A 153 20.45 9.19 9.28
C VAL A 153 20.41 10.67 9.65
N ASN A 154 19.82 10.99 10.80
CA ASN A 154 19.76 12.37 11.29
C ASN A 154 20.54 12.46 12.59
N ALA A 155 21.59 13.29 12.67
CA ALA A 155 22.46 13.41 13.84
C ALA A 155 22.68 14.88 14.27
N VAL A 156 23.38 15.10 15.38
CA VAL A 156 23.62 16.45 15.91
C VAL A 156 24.62 17.25 15.10
N SER A 157 25.53 16.57 14.41
CA SER A 157 26.61 17.16 13.63
C SER A 157 26.99 16.25 12.45
N GLU A 158 27.70 16.81 11.47
CA GLU A 158 28.24 16.05 10.33
C GLU A 158 29.17 14.93 10.77
N THR A 159 30.04 15.20 11.76
CA THR A 159 30.95 14.18 12.30
C THR A 159 30.22 12.97 12.90
N GLU A 160 29.07 13.20 13.54
CA GLU A 160 28.25 12.11 14.08
C GLU A 160 27.54 11.33 12.97
N VAL A 161 27.08 12.02 11.92
CA VAL A 161 26.55 11.37 10.72
C VAL A 161 27.61 10.45 10.11
N GLU A 162 28.82 10.94 9.88
CA GLU A 162 29.90 10.15 9.30
C GLU A 162 30.23 8.92 10.14
N LYS A 163 30.30 9.07 11.48
CA LYS A 163 30.49 7.94 12.40
C LYS A 163 29.40 6.89 12.24
N LEU A 164 28.13 7.30 12.15
CA LEU A 164 27.01 6.39 11.99
C LEU A 164 27.02 5.72 10.62
N VAL A 165 27.26 6.47 9.55
CA VAL A 165 27.37 5.93 8.19
C VAL A 165 28.51 4.93 8.11
N ASN A 166 29.69 5.26 8.65
CA ASN A 166 30.84 4.35 8.68
C ASN A 166 30.59 3.10 9.53
N HIS A 167 29.84 3.22 10.63
CA HIS A 167 29.45 2.06 11.44
C HIS A 167 28.44 1.17 10.74
N TYR A 168 27.43 1.74 10.07
CA TYR A 168 26.32 0.96 9.48
C TYR A 168 26.59 0.48 8.06
N LYS A 169 27.47 1.15 7.29
CA LYS A 169 27.82 0.73 5.92
C LYS A 169 28.36 -0.70 5.84
N LYS A 170 29.00 -1.19 6.92
CA LYS A 170 29.49 -2.57 7.01
C LYS A 170 28.37 -3.63 6.94
N TYR A 171 27.15 -3.25 7.33
CA TYR A 171 25.98 -4.12 7.26
C TYR A 171 25.23 -4.05 5.92
N ILE A 172 25.61 -3.12 5.04
CA ILE A 172 25.02 -2.99 3.69
C ILE A 172 25.82 -3.87 2.73
N SER A 173 25.12 -4.60 1.85
CA SER A 173 25.78 -5.43 0.85
C SER A 173 26.71 -4.61 -0.06
N THR A 174 27.96 -5.10 -0.22
CA THR A 174 29.00 -4.44 -1.02
C THR A 174 28.62 -4.31 -2.49
N LYS A 175 27.70 -5.16 -2.98
CA LYS A 175 27.17 -5.09 -4.34
C LYS A 175 26.47 -3.75 -4.62
N PHE A 176 25.80 -3.19 -3.62
CA PHE A 176 25.00 -1.95 -3.73
C PHE A 176 25.69 -0.72 -3.15
N LEU A 177 26.79 -0.91 -2.41
CA LEU A 177 27.50 0.18 -1.74
C LEU A 177 28.08 1.19 -2.74
N THR A 178 28.04 2.46 -2.36
CA THR A 178 28.67 3.61 -3.04
C THR A 178 29.34 4.50 -1.99
N ASN A 179 30.04 5.53 -2.45
CA ASN A 179 30.57 6.60 -1.59
C ASN A 179 29.78 7.92 -1.75
N ASP A 180 28.57 7.90 -2.35
CA ASP A 180 27.71 9.09 -2.50
C ASP A 180 26.99 9.39 -1.19
N LEU A 181 27.72 10.00 -0.25
CA LEU A 181 27.19 10.52 1.01
C LEU A 181 26.89 12.01 0.86
N ARG A 182 25.61 12.36 0.95
CA ARG A 182 25.14 13.74 0.91
C ARG A 182 24.76 14.21 2.30
N MET A 183 25.34 15.34 2.71
CA MET A 183 24.98 16.02 3.94
C MET A 183 23.99 17.15 3.63
N THR A 184 22.99 17.31 4.47
CA THR A 184 22.06 18.43 4.37
C THR A 184 21.67 18.87 5.77
N GLU A 185 21.85 20.16 6.06
CA GLU A 185 21.31 20.76 7.26
C GLU A 185 19.85 21.16 7.04
N ARG A 186 18.97 20.75 7.95
CA ARG A 186 17.56 21.09 7.85
C ARG A 186 17.36 22.58 8.15
N LYS A 187 17.12 23.38 7.10
CA LYS A 187 16.71 24.79 7.22
C LYS A 187 15.26 24.83 7.75
N GLY A 188 15.05 25.37 8.96
CA GLY A 188 13.72 25.50 9.56
C GLY A 188 13.68 25.28 11.08
N LYS A 189 12.55 24.79 11.59
CA LYS A 189 12.36 24.53 13.03
C LYS A 189 13.40 23.53 13.54
N ARG A 190 14.21 23.96 14.51
CA ARG A 190 15.23 23.12 15.14
C ARG A 190 14.59 21.86 15.71
N ILE A 191 15.09 20.70 15.28
CA ILE A 191 14.76 19.40 15.86
C ILE A 191 15.32 19.39 17.29
N LYS A 192 14.52 18.84 18.22
CA LYS A 192 14.96 18.65 19.60
C LYS A 192 16.17 17.71 19.61
N VAL A 193 17.30 18.21 20.13
CA VAL A 193 18.52 17.41 20.32
C VAL A 193 18.27 16.40 21.42
N VAL A 194 18.32 15.11 21.09
CA VAL A 194 17.98 14.02 22.01
C VAL A 194 18.91 12.85 21.78
N LYS A 195 19.46 12.31 22.87
CA LYS A 195 20.22 11.05 22.85
C LYS A 195 19.25 9.87 22.70
N TYR A 196 19.51 9.01 21.73
CA TYR A 196 18.74 7.82 21.43
C TYR A 196 19.57 6.57 21.72
N THR A 197 18.96 5.59 22.37
CA THR A 197 19.54 4.28 22.64
C THR A 197 18.80 3.22 21.83
N PRO A 198 19.50 2.27 21.18
CA PRO A 198 18.85 1.19 20.45
C PRO A 198 18.10 0.29 21.42
N ILE A 199 16.94 -0.23 21.01
CA ILE A 199 16.11 -1.14 21.83
C ILE A 199 15.81 -2.46 21.13
N ARG A 200 15.68 -2.43 19.81
CA ARG A 200 15.27 -3.59 19.01
C ARG A 200 15.76 -3.46 17.58
N ALA A 201 16.08 -4.58 16.96
CA ALA A 201 16.35 -4.73 15.54
C ALA A 201 15.36 -5.74 14.95
N ASP A 202 14.68 -5.35 13.87
CA ASP A 202 13.69 -6.15 13.14
C ASP A 202 14.15 -6.29 11.69
N TYR A 203 14.29 -7.53 11.18
CA TYR A 203 14.75 -7.78 9.81
C TYR A 203 13.62 -8.22 8.89
N TYR A 204 13.55 -7.58 7.72
CA TYR A 204 12.54 -7.79 6.71
C TYR A 204 13.22 -8.19 5.39
N PRO A 205 13.35 -9.50 5.09
CA PRO A 205 14.04 -9.98 3.90
C PRO A 205 13.34 -9.56 2.60
N LYS A 206 12.01 -9.39 2.63
CA LYS A 206 11.18 -9.02 1.47
C LYS A 206 10.71 -7.56 1.49
N GLY A 207 11.33 -6.72 2.31
CA GLY A 207 10.95 -5.30 2.39
C GLY A 207 9.53 -5.09 2.90
N GLN A 208 8.72 -4.30 2.20
CA GLN A 208 7.34 -3.98 2.55
C GLN A 208 6.30 -5.04 2.13
N ASP A 209 6.66 -6.00 1.28
CA ASP A 209 5.73 -7.04 0.81
C ASP A 209 5.27 -7.97 1.95
N VAL A 210 6.11 -8.16 2.98
CA VAL A 210 5.79 -8.97 4.16
C VAL A 210 5.85 -8.08 5.40
N PRO A 211 4.72 -7.81 6.07
CA PRO A 211 4.66 -6.87 7.19
C PRO A 211 5.27 -7.43 8.49
N TYR A 212 5.66 -8.71 8.50
CA TYR A 212 6.24 -9.38 9.65
C TYR A 212 7.75 -9.55 9.48
N PRO A 213 8.56 -9.21 10.49
CA PRO A 213 9.99 -9.45 10.43
C PRO A 213 10.27 -10.95 10.53
N GLU A 214 11.27 -11.42 9.77
CA GLU A 214 11.73 -12.80 9.83
C GLU A 214 12.35 -13.12 11.19
N TRP A 215 13.09 -12.16 11.76
CA TRP A 215 13.64 -12.28 13.10
C TRP A 215 13.70 -10.93 13.81
N ARG A 216 13.78 -11.00 15.14
CA ARG A 216 13.90 -9.85 16.03
C ARG A 216 15.05 -10.03 17.01
N HIS A 217 15.77 -8.96 17.31
CA HIS A 217 16.83 -8.91 18.31
C HIS A 217 16.60 -7.74 19.27
N ARG A 218 16.77 -7.96 20.58
CA ARG A 218 16.67 -6.91 21.62
C ARG A 218 18.07 -6.60 22.15
N TYR A 219 18.33 -5.31 22.35
CA TYR A 219 19.57 -4.79 22.92
C TYR A 219 19.50 -4.68 24.44
#